data_AF-A0A0K9PDH7-F1
#
_entry.id   AF-A0A0K9PDH7-F1
#
_cell.length_a   1.000
_cell.length_b   1.000
_cell.length_c   1.000
_cell.angle_alpha   90.00
_cell.angle_beta   90.00
_cell.angle_gamma   90.00
#
_symmetry.space_group_name_H-M   'P 1'
#
loop_
_entity.id
_entity.type
_entity.pdbx_description
1 polymer ?
#
loop_
_entity_poly.entity_id
_entity_poly.type
_entity_poly.pdbx_seq_one_letter_code
_entity_poly.pdbx_strand_id
1 'polypeptide(L)'
;MYNSKITLSQLKQVLYHLEHYLNRFKTCLGPGNRRYIQTLMVLVNSFKWILLSEKDDTSHVIVSMTINEFLFSLDIDNINLVKLQHYIKQSKIIYKVTGYGNKLQSLEIEDSLRIGRQNQNLQGSAISGFQALVDILFSLSNNDPDGRMIVSKQQLSCQVEEGYLKFVMLSADKIFSEILDEVHAIVLTGGTLQPVEETRMRLFPRLLSNKIHFFSCNHIVPPENILPISVSRGPSGIDFDFSYSSRSSPSMMDELGRFLCNLVTVVPEGIVCFFSSFEYERKVYEAWRASGILEKICKRKKIFREPKSNTDIEDVLKEYKETILKCENASRDDPGPHGALFLAVVGGKVSEGINFSDGMGRCIVMVGLPYPSPSDVELMERIKYIDKINEPPSHSFAKPLSNMVYENNSTKSGFYVLRSCKHQGK
;
A
#
# COMPACT_ATOMS: atom_id res chain seq x y z
N MET A 1 2.27 -6.89 -10.60
CA MET A 1 3.71 -6.56 -10.55
C MET A 1 4.33 -7.31 -9.38
N TYR A 2 5.53 -7.88 -9.56
CA TYR A 2 6.23 -8.56 -8.47
C TYR A 2 6.56 -7.55 -7.37
N ASN A 3 5.87 -7.69 -6.24
CA ASN A 3 6.12 -6.97 -5.01
C ASN A 3 6.12 -8.02 -3.91
N SER A 4 7.27 -8.21 -3.27
CA SER A 4 7.43 -9.15 -2.17
C SER A 4 8.06 -8.42 -1.00
N LYS A 5 7.58 -8.73 0.21
CA LYS A 5 8.05 -8.10 1.44
C LYS A 5 8.20 -9.17 2.51
N ILE A 6 9.32 -9.14 3.23
CA ILE A 6 9.54 -9.95 4.43
C ILE A 6 10.05 -9.06 5.57
N THR A 7 9.46 -9.21 6.74
CA THR A 7 9.85 -8.45 7.94
C THR A 7 10.89 -9.20 8.77
N LEU A 8 11.54 -8.48 9.69
CA LEU A 8 12.52 -9.07 10.59
C LEU A 8 11.91 -10.13 11.53
N SER A 9 10.69 -9.92 12.04
CA SER A 9 9.94 -10.87 12.86
C SER A 9 9.69 -12.16 12.10
N GLN A 10 9.26 -12.05 10.84
CA GLN A 10 9.06 -13.20 9.95
C GLN A 10 10.38 -13.95 9.73
N LEU A 11 11.50 -13.25 9.49
CA LEU A 11 12.82 -13.87 9.36
C LEU A 11 13.25 -14.61 10.64
N LYS A 12 13.06 -13.98 11.81
CA LYS A 12 13.36 -14.59 13.12
C LYS A 12 12.52 -15.85 13.35
N GLN A 13 11.23 -15.80 13.03
CA GLN A 13 10.34 -16.94 13.15
C GLN A 13 10.76 -18.07 12.19
N VAL A 14 11.01 -17.77 10.92
CA VAL A 14 11.48 -18.77 9.95
C VAL A 14 12.78 -19.43 10.41
N LEU A 15 13.73 -18.64 10.91
CA LEU A 15 15.00 -19.14 11.42
C LEU A 15 14.80 -20.09 12.60
N TYR A 16 14.01 -19.70 13.60
CA TYR A 16 13.68 -20.54 14.75
C TYR A 16 13.10 -21.90 14.31
N HIS A 17 12.12 -21.89 13.41
CA HIS A 17 11.52 -23.13 12.93
C HIS A 17 12.53 -24.02 12.16
N LEU A 18 13.38 -23.42 11.31
CA LEU A 18 14.41 -24.16 10.57
C LEU A 18 15.46 -24.78 11.50
N GLU A 19 15.95 -24.03 12.50
CA GLU A 19 16.94 -24.48 13.48
C GLU A 19 16.42 -25.66 14.30
N HIS A 20 15.22 -25.54 14.86
CA HIS A 20 14.62 -26.60 15.67
C HIS A 20 14.32 -27.86 14.85
N TYR A 21 13.82 -27.69 13.63
CA TYR A 21 13.58 -28.82 12.73
C TYR A 21 14.89 -29.53 12.37
N LEU A 22 15.92 -28.77 11.98
CA LEU A 22 17.21 -29.34 11.62
C LEU A 22 17.84 -30.06 12.82
N ASN A 23 17.82 -29.46 14.01
CA ASN A 23 18.39 -30.06 15.22
C ASN A 23 17.70 -31.39 15.57
N ARG A 24 16.38 -31.47 15.44
CA ARG A 24 15.62 -32.70 15.73
C ARG A 24 15.86 -33.80 14.70
N PHE A 25 15.85 -33.47 13.42
CA PHE A 25 15.83 -34.46 12.33
C PHE A 25 17.17 -34.62 11.60
N LYS A 26 18.25 -34.01 12.10
CA LYS A 26 19.60 -34.04 11.49
C LYS A 26 20.09 -35.44 11.11
N THR A 27 19.79 -36.45 11.92
CA THR A 27 20.20 -37.85 11.72
C THR A 27 19.30 -38.60 10.73
N CYS A 28 18.04 -38.17 10.59
CA CYS A 28 17.06 -38.80 9.70
C CYS A 28 17.06 -38.21 8.29
N LEU A 29 17.61 -37.00 8.12
CA LEU A 29 17.64 -36.30 6.84
C LEU A 29 18.81 -36.79 5.99
N GLY A 30 18.51 -37.16 4.74
CA GLY A 30 19.55 -37.41 3.74
C GLY A 30 20.46 -36.18 3.54
N PRO A 31 21.73 -36.38 3.12
CA PRO A 31 22.74 -35.32 3.07
C PRO A 31 22.34 -34.15 2.17
N GLY A 32 21.66 -34.41 1.04
CA GLY A 32 21.14 -33.36 0.15
C GLY A 32 20.09 -32.48 0.81
N ASN A 33 19.09 -33.07 1.49
CA ASN A 33 18.04 -32.33 2.20
C ASN A 33 18.64 -31.48 3.32
N ARG A 34 19.59 -32.05 4.05
CA ARG A 34 20.31 -31.34 5.11
C ARG A 34 21.04 -30.12 4.56
N ARG A 35 21.75 -30.26 3.44
CA ARG A 35 22.44 -29.15 2.77
C ARG A 35 21.48 -28.04 2.36
N TYR A 36 20.35 -28.36 1.73
CA TYR A 36 19.36 -27.35 1.32
C TYR A 36 18.74 -26.60 2.52
N ILE A 37 18.42 -27.29 3.62
CA ILE A 37 17.92 -26.65 4.84
C ILE A 37 18.98 -25.72 5.43
N GLN A 38 20.25 -26.15 5.47
CA GLN A 38 21.36 -25.31 5.91
C GLN A 38 21.53 -24.09 5.00
N THR A 39 21.41 -24.24 3.68
CA THR A 39 21.43 -23.10 2.74
C THR A 39 20.31 -22.11 3.00
N LEU A 40 19.08 -22.56 3.31
CA LEU A 40 17.99 -21.68 3.72
C LEU A 40 18.34 -20.91 5.00
N MET A 41 18.93 -21.58 5.98
CA MET A 41 19.34 -20.92 7.23
C MET A 41 20.44 -19.88 6.99
N VAL A 42 21.39 -20.14 6.08
CA VAL A 42 22.41 -19.15 5.70
C VAL A 42 21.74 -17.92 5.08
N LEU A 43 20.85 -18.11 4.10
CA LEU A 43 20.12 -17.00 3.46
C LEU A 43 19.32 -16.16 4.47
N VAL A 44 18.56 -16.82 5.35
CA VAL A 44 17.75 -16.13 6.37
C VAL A 44 18.63 -15.37 7.35
N ASN A 45 19.79 -15.92 7.72
CA ASN A 45 20.75 -15.21 8.57
C ASN A 45 21.41 -14.03 7.85
N SER A 46 21.78 -14.16 6.58
CA SER A 46 22.29 -13.04 5.77
C SER A 46 21.25 -11.90 5.67
N PHE A 47 19.99 -12.24 5.41
CA PHE A 47 18.88 -11.28 5.39
C PHE A 47 18.65 -10.62 6.76
N LYS A 48 18.77 -11.39 7.85
CA LYS A 48 18.70 -10.84 9.21
C LYS A 48 19.86 -9.91 9.51
N TRP A 49 21.07 -10.27 9.07
CA TRP A 49 22.28 -9.50 9.31
C TRP A 49 22.23 -8.12 8.67
N ILE A 50 21.81 -7.99 7.42
CA ILE A 50 21.70 -6.67 6.76
C ILE A 50 20.66 -5.75 7.40
N LEU A 51 19.60 -6.31 7.99
CA LEU A 51 18.58 -5.55 8.71
C LEU A 51 19.02 -5.08 10.10
N LEU A 52 19.98 -5.78 10.71
CA LEU A 52 20.52 -5.50 12.04
C LEU A 52 21.90 -4.81 12.01
N SER A 53 22.56 -4.74 10.85
CA SER A 53 23.91 -4.19 10.74
C SER A 53 23.89 -2.67 10.95
N GLU A 54 24.46 -2.25 12.07
CA GLU A 54 24.82 -0.88 12.41
C GLU A 54 26.05 -0.47 11.60
N LYS A 55 25.82 0.06 10.41
CA LYS A 55 26.79 0.91 9.74
C LYS A 55 26.11 2.26 9.57
N ASP A 56 26.63 3.21 10.34
CA ASP A 56 26.37 4.65 10.39
C ASP A 56 25.24 5.16 11.30
N ASP A 57 25.68 6.03 12.20
CA ASP A 57 25.03 6.53 13.42
C ASP A 57 23.97 7.63 13.19
N THR A 58 23.36 7.72 12.00
CA THR A 58 22.43 8.83 11.72
C THR A 58 21.23 8.43 10.85
N SER A 59 20.03 8.57 11.43
CA SER A 59 18.71 8.56 10.79
C SER A 59 18.26 7.26 10.12
N HIS A 60 16.95 7.08 9.92
CA HIS A 60 16.37 5.93 9.22
C HIS A 60 17.00 5.76 7.82
N VAL A 61 17.94 4.83 7.67
CA VAL A 61 18.56 4.55 6.37
C VAL A 61 17.76 3.47 5.66
N ILE A 62 16.72 3.89 4.92
CA ILE A 62 16.11 3.03 3.91
C ILE A 62 17.00 3.10 2.66
N VAL A 63 17.62 1.98 2.29
CA VAL A 63 18.52 1.90 1.13
C VAL A 63 17.82 1.18 -0.01
N SER A 64 17.97 1.69 -1.24
CA SER A 64 17.61 0.97 -2.45
C SER A 64 18.87 0.55 -3.20
N MET A 65 18.89 -0.68 -3.72
CA MET A 65 19.98 -1.24 -4.51
C MET A 65 19.45 -2.19 -5.59
N THR A 66 20.28 -2.51 -6.57
CA THR A 66 19.97 -3.55 -7.57
C THR A 66 20.01 -4.95 -6.95
N ILE A 67 19.43 -5.94 -7.63
CA ILE A 67 19.46 -7.34 -7.18
C ILE A 67 20.91 -7.83 -7.03
N ASN A 68 21.76 -7.54 -8.03
CA ASN A 68 23.16 -8.01 -8.02
C ASN A 68 23.95 -7.37 -6.87
N GLU A 69 23.83 -6.05 -6.67
CA GLU A 69 24.46 -5.36 -5.53
C GLU A 69 23.99 -5.94 -4.20
N PHE A 70 22.70 -6.26 -4.07
CA PHE A 70 22.17 -6.91 -2.87
C PHE A 70 22.78 -8.29 -2.65
N LEU A 71 22.86 -9.15 -3.67
CA LEU A 71 23.44 -10.49 -3.56
C LEU A 71 24.94 -10.44 -3.23
N PHE A 72 25.69 -9.52 -3.82
CA PHE A 72 27.11 -9.31 -3.52
C PHE A 72 27.32 -8.75 -2.12
N SER A 73 26.48 -7.81 -1.66
CA SER A 73 26.58 -7.23 -0.30
C SER A 73 26.41 -8.26 0.83
N LEU A 74 25.78 -9.40 0.50
CA LEU A 74 25.47 -10.49 1.43
C LEU A 74 26.33 -11.74 1.22
N ASP A 75 27.25 -11.74 0.24
CA ASP A 75 28.06 -12.89 -0.16
C ASP A 75 27.22 -14.16 -0.47
N ILE A 76 26.04 -13.99 -1.10
CA ILE A 76 25.11 -15.08 -1.45
C ILE A 76 24.94 -15.28 -2.97
N ASP A 77 25.75 -14.60 -3.77
CA ASP A 77 25.81 -14.70 -5.24
C ASP A 77 26.06 -16.13 -5.74
N ASN A 78 26.81 -16.93 -4.99
CA ASN A 78 27.14 -18.31 -5.32
C ASN A 78 26.00 -19.32 -5.05
N ILE A 79 24.90 -18.90 -4.44
CA ILE A 79 23.78 -19.78 -4.11
C ILE A 79 22.85 -19.92 -5.31
N ASN A 80 22.63 -21.15 -5.77
CA ASN A 80 21.67 -21.43 -6.84
C ASN A 80 20.22 -21.36 -6.32
N LEU A 81 19.62 -20.16 -6.41
CA LEU A 81 18.26 -19.88 -5.95
C LEU A 81 17.19 -20.70 -6.69
N VAL A 82 17.39 -21.00 -7.98
CA VAL A 82 16.45 -21.79 -8.80
C VAL A 82 16.34 -23.23 -8.30
N LYS A 83 17.48 -23.88 -8.04
CA LYS A 83 17.50 -25.23 -7.44
C LYS A 83 16.88 -25.24 -6.06
N LEU A 84 17.11 -24.18 -5.27
CA LEU A 84 16.56 -24.06 -3.93
C LEU A 84 15.03 -23.93 -3.94
N GLN A 85 14.48 -23.14 -4.86
CA GLN A 85 13.02 -23.04 -5.06
C GLN A 85 12.41 -24.37 -5.48
N HIS A 86 13.07 -25.07 -6.41
CA HIS A 86 12.62 -26.40 -6.85
C HIS A 86 12.57 -27.38 -5.68
N TYR A 87 13.62 -27.39 -4.84
CA TYR A 87 13.66 -28.18 -3.62
C TYR A 87 12.51 -27.82 -2.67
N ILE A 88 12.28 -26.53 -2.38
CA ILE A 88 11.20 -26.08 -1.49
C ILE A 88 9.84 -26.62 -1.97
N LYS A 89 9.56 -26.51 -3.27
CA LYS A 89 8.31 -26.98 -3.89
C LYS A 89 8.16 -28.50 -3.80
N GLN A 90 9.18 -29.26 -4.21
CA GLN A 90 9.11 -30.73 -4.26
C GLN A 90 9.09 -31.39 -2.88
N SER A 91 9.95 -30.91 -1.97
CA SER A 91 10.12 -31.52 -0.66
C SER A 91 8.96 -31.20 0.30
N LYS A 92 8.14 -30.19 -0.04
CA LYS A 92 7.12 -29.60 0.83
C LYS A 92 7.69 -29.24 2.21
N ILE A 93 8.96 -28.83 2.26
CA ILE A 93 9.71 -28.63 3.50
C ILE A 93 9.07 -27.57 4.41
N ILE A 94 8.46 -26.54 3.83
CA ILE A 94 7.74 -25.49 4.57
C ILE A 94 6.68 -26.11 5.49
N TYR A 95 5.82 -26.98 4.97
CA TYR A 95 4.77 -27.62 5.77
C TYR A 95 5.33 -28.53 6.86
N LYS A 96 6.44 -29.23 6.60
CA LYS A 96 7.09 -30.11 7.60
C LYS A 96 7.71 -29.30 8.74
N VAL A 97 8.43 -28.24 8.39
CA VAL A 97 9.12 -27.35 9.33
C VAL A 97 8.12 -26.54 10.15
N THR A 98 7.12 -25.94 9.50
CA THR A 98 6.07 -25.20 10.18
C THR A 98 5.21 -26.10 11.05
N GLY A 99 4.81 -27.28 10.56
CA GLY A 99 4.03 -28.24 11.34
C GLY A 99 4.74 -28.68 12.62
N TYR A 100 6.05 -28.93 12.55
CA TYR A 100 6.85 -29.27 13.74
C TYR A 100 7.02 -28.08 14.68
N GLY A 101 7.42 -26.90 14.17
CA GLY A 101 7.66 -25.74 15.01
C GLY A 101 6.40 -25.20 15.69
N ASN A 102 5.24 -25.24 15.03
CA ASN A 102 3.96 -24.89 15.66
C ASN A 102 3.63 -25.82 16.84
N LYS A 103 3.94 -27.12 16.71
CA LYS A 103 3.75 -28.10 17.78
C LYS A 103 4.71 -27.88 18.95
N LEU A 104 5.95 -27.45 18.68
CA LEU A 104 6.88 -27.05 19.74
C LEU A 104 6.38 -25.80 20.45
N GLN A 105 5.95 -24.79 19.70
CA GLN A 105 5.45 -23.54 20.26
C GLN A 105 4.20 -23.77 21.14
N SER A 106 3.30 -24.68 20.75
CA SER A 106 2.15 -25.04 21.61
C SER A 106 2.59 -25.68 22.93
N LEU A 107 3.63 -26.53 22.92
CA LEU A 107 4.15 -27.16 24.13
C LEU A 107 4.88 -26.14 25.02
N GLU A 108 5.65 -25.22 24.44
CA GLU A 108 6.32 -24.15 25.18
C GLU A 108 5.31 -23.15 25.79
N ILE A 109 4.19 -22.89 25.12
CA ILE A 109 3.09 -22.06 25.66
C ILE A 109 2.42 -22.77 26.85
N GLU A 110 2.14 -24.07 26.75
CA GLU A 110 1.58 -24.86 27.86
C GLU A 110 2.52 -24.88 29.08
N ASP A 111 3.84 -25.01 28.86
CA ASP A 111 4.83 -25.00 29.95
C ASP A 111 5.05 -23.60 30.54
N SER A 112 5.00 -22.53 29.74
CA SER A 112 5.15 -21.16 30.22
C SER A 112 3.93 -20.64 30.99
N LEU A 113 2.72 -21.08 30.63
CA LEU A 113 1.50 -20.86 31.41
C LEU A 113 1.56 -21.54 32.79
N ARG A 114 2.27 -22.67 32.91
CA ARG A 114 2.51 -23.36 34.19
C ARG A 114 3.56 -22.67 35.07
N ILE A 115 4.51 -21.93 34.46
CA ILE A 115 5.66 -21.31 35.15
C ILE A 115 5.47 -19.80 35.39
N GLY A 116 4.38 -19.19 34.90
CA GLY A 116 4.05 -17.79 35.17
C GLY A 116 4.95 -16.76 34.46
N ARG A 117 5.64 -17.15 33.38
CA ARG A 117 6.47 -16.22 32.57
C ARG A 117 5.70 -15.79 31.32
N GLN A 118 5.43 -14.49 31.20
CA GLN A 118 4.92 -13.90 29.95
C GLN A 118 6.07 -13.77 28.94
N ASN A 119 6.14 -14.67 27.96
CA ASN A 119 7.00 -14.46 26.79
C ASN A 119 6.32 -13.53 25.78
N GLN A 120 7.08 -12.57 25.25
CA GLN A 120 6.61 -11.66 24.22
C GLN A 120 6.17 -12.45 22.98
N ASN A 121 4.93 -12.21 22.58
CA ASN A 121 4.19 -12.85 21.50
C ASN A 121 4.93 -12.79 20.15
N LEU A 122 5.43 -13.93 19.66
CA LEU A 122 5.57 -14.19 18.22
C LEU A 122 4.16 -14.42 17.64
N GLN A 123 3.34 -13.38 17.61
CA GLN A 123 2.01 -13.41 17.00
C GLN A 123 2.15 -13.29 15.48
N GLY A 124 2.35 -14.42 14.83
CA GLY A 124 2.37 -14.54 13.38
C GLY A 124 2.28 -16.00 12.97
N SER A 125 1.52 -16.30 11.91
CA SER A 125 1.54 -17.63 11.32
C SER A 125 2.91 -17.86 10.69
N ALA A 126 3.70 -18.84 11.18
CA ALA A 126 5.01 -19.15 10.59
C ALA A 126 4.92 -19.42 9.08
N ILE A 127 3.78 -19.91 8.60
CA ILE A 127 3.50 -20.14 7.18
C ILE A 127 3.61 -18.84 6.38
N SER A 128 3.11 -17.71 6.91
CA SER A 128 3.20 -16.42 6.22
C SER A 128 4.64 -15.94 6.10
N GLY A 129 5.48 -16.18 7.12
CA GLY A 129 6.90 -15.88 7.07
C GLY A 129 7.65 -16.72 6.03
N PHE A 130 7.34 -18.03 5.94
CA PHE A 130 7.91 -18.88 4.90
C PHE A 130 7.43 -18.50 3.49
N GLN A 131 6.16 -18.13 3.33
CA GLN A 131 5.63 -17.66 2.04
C GLN A 131 6.35 -16.37 1.61
N ALA A 132 6.48 -15.41 2.52
CA ALA A 132 7.22 -14.17 2.28
C ALA A 132 8.68 -14.43 1.88
N LEU A 133 9.34 -15.43 2.52
CA LEU A 133 10.70 -15.83 2.16
C LEU A 133 10.74 -16.39 0.73
N VAL A 134 9.82 -17.29 0.37
CA VAL A 134 9.75 -17.85 -0.98
C VAL A 134 9.52 -16.77 -2.02
N ASP A 135 8.63 -15.81 -1.75
CA ASP A 135 8.32 -14.73 -2.67
C ASP A 135 9.54 -13.81 -2.89
N ILE A 136 10.33 -13.56 -1.84
CA ILE A 136 11.62 -12.84 -1.96
C ILE A 136 12.63 -13.65 -2.78
N LEU A 137 12.78 -14.96 -2.52
CA LEU A 137 13.68 -15.81 -3.30
C LEU A 137 13.28 -15.87 -4.78
N PHE A 138 11.98 -15.91 -5.06
CA PHE A 138 11.42 -15.84 -6.42
C PHE A 138 11.76 -14.51 -7.08
N SER A 139 11.58 -13.42 -6.34
CA SER A 139 11.89 -12.07 -6.82
C SER A 139 13.39 -11.88 -7.11
N LEU A 140 14.28 -12.42 -6.27
CA LEU A 140 15.73 -12.39 -6.46
C LEU A 140 16.22 -13.27 -7.63
N SER A 141 15.41 -14.23 -8.07
CA SER A 141 15.72 -15.04 -9.26
C SER A 141 15.33 -14.34 -10.57
N ASN A 142 14.68 -13.18 -10.48
CA ASN A 142 14.32 -12.41 -11.66
C ASN A 142 15.57 -11.74 -12.25
N ASN A 143 15.77 -11.92 -13.56
CA ASN A 143 16.89 -11.34 -14.30
C ASN A 143 16.47 -10.03 -14.99
N ASP A 144 15.63 -9.24 -14.34
CA ASP A 144 15.19 -7.94 -14.85
C ASP A 144 16.03 -6.82 -14.23
N PRO A 145 16.69 -5.96 -15.04
CA PRO A 145 17.47 -4.83 -14.54
C PRO A 145 16.62 -3.79 -13.79
N ASP A 146 15.30 -3.80 -13.94
CA ASP A 146 14.37 -2.86 -13.31
C ASP A 146 13.92 -3.30 -11.92
N GLY A 147 14.35 -4.48 -11.47
CA GLY A 147 14.16 -4.93 -10.10
C GLY A 147 15.00 -4.14 -9.10
N ARG A 148 14.39 -3.72 -7.98
CA ARG A 148 15.07 -3.07 -6.86
C ARG A 148 14.81 -3.82 -5.57
N MET A 149 15.86 -3.95 -4.77
CA MET A 149 15.79 -4.37 -3.38
C MET A 149 15.82 -3.14 -2.48
N ILE A 150 14.76 -2.97 -1.68
CA ILE A 150 14.64 -1.95 -0.65
C ILE A 150 14.92 -2.61 0.69
N VAL A 151 15.88 -2.07 1.42
CA VAL A 151 16.29 -2.51 2.75
C VAL A 151 15.94 -1.43 3.74
N SER A 152 15.01 -1.72 4.65
CA SER A 152 14.67 -0.84 5.77
C SER A 152 15.24 -1.44 7.05
N LYS A 153 16.26 -0.81 7.63
CA LYS A 153 16.89 -1.29 8.86
C LYS A 153 16.02 -1.01 10.09
N GLN A 154 16.14 -1.84 11.13
CA GLN A 154 15.45 -1.60 12.40
C GLN A 154 16.20 -0.55 13.22
N GLN A 155 15.48 0.45 13.75
CA GLN A 155 16.05 1.42 14.69
C GLN A 155 15.89 0.94 16.13
N LEU A 156 16.93 1.08 16.95
CA LEU A 156 16.89 0.72 18.38
C LEU A 156 16.06 1.70 19.23
N SER A 157 15.86 2.95 18.78
CA SER A 157 15.22 4.02 19.57
C SER A 157 13.70 4.16 19.37
N CYS A 158 13.12 3.58 18.31
CA CYS A 158 11.69 3.65 18.02
C CYS A 158 11.10 2.24 17.89
N GLN A 159 10.29 1.84 18.87
CA GLN A 159 9.65 0.52 18.93
C GLN A 159 8.57 0.28 17.85
N VAL A 160 8.32 1.23 16.95
CA VAL A 160 7.12 1.25 16.10
C VAL A 160 7.37 0.70 14.68
N GLU A 161 8.57 0.85 14.13
CA GLU A 161 8.87 0.38 12.76
C GLU A 161 9.88 -0.76 12.75
N GLU A 162 9.37 -1.94 12.40
CA GLU A 162 10.16 -3.14 12.22
C GLU A 162 10.97 -3.10 10.90
N GLY A 163 12.23 -3.54 10.94
CA GLY A 163 13.06 -3.66 9.75
C GLY A 163 12.49 -4.68 8.75
N TYR A 164 12.63 -4.42 7.46
CA TYR A 164 12.09 -5.29 6.40
C TYR A 164 12.94 -5.24 5.13
N LEU A 165 12.84 -6.32 4.35
CA LEU A 165 13.30 -6.39 2.97
C LEU A 165 12.09 -6.35 2.05
N LYS A 166 12.17 -5.57 0.97
CA LYS A 166 11.12 -5.47 -0.03
C LYS A 166 11.72 -5.48 -1.43
N PHE A 167 11.22 -6.35 -2.29
CA PHE A 167 11.50 -6.28 -3.71
C PHE A 167 10.41 -5.50 -4.42
N VAL A 168 10.81 -4.59 -5.31
CA VAL A 168 9.88 -3.85 -6.17
C VAL A 168 10.37 -3.90 -7.61
N MET A 169 9.45 -4.24 -8.52
CA MET A 169 9.67 -4.04 -9.94
C MET A 169 9.28 -2.62 -10.35
N LEU A 170 10.20 -1.86 -10.96
CA LEU A 170 9.97 -0.48 -11.37
C LEU A 170 9.18 -0.36 -12.69
N SER A 171 9.27 -1.37 -13.56
CA SER A 171 8.62 -1.42 -14.86
C SER A 171 7.87 -2.72 -15.08
N ALA A 172 6.77 -2.68 -15.82
CA ALA A 172 6.09 -3.90 -16.26
C ALA A 172 6.35 -4.22 -17.74
N ASP A 173 7.18 -3.43 -18.44
CA ASP A 173 7.44 -3.57 -19.88
C ASP A 173 7.85 -4.99 -20.26
N LYS A 174 8.83 -5.59 -19.57
CA LYS A 174 9.28 -6.96 -19.88
C LYS A 174 8.16 -7.99 -19.76
N ILE A 175 7.38 -7.93 -18.68
CA ILE A 175 6.26 -8.84 -18.43
C ILE A 175 5.19 -8.69 -19.52
N PHE A 176 4.83 -7.44 -19.86
CA PHE A 176 3.83 -7.19 -20.90
C PHE A 176 4.35 -7.49 -22.30
N SER A 177 5.66 -7.36 -22.55
CA SER A 177 6.26 -7.70 -23.84
C SER A 177 6.15 -9.20 -24.15
N GLU A 178 6.37 -10.06 -23.15
CA GLU A 178 6.18 -11.51 -23.30
C GLU A 178 4.72 -11.84 -23.66
N ILE A 179 3.76 -11.18 -23.01
CA ILE A 179 2.33 -11.37 -23.31
C ILE A 179 1.99 -10.85 -24.71
N LEU A 180 2.52 -9.70 -25.10
CA LEU A 180 2.29 -9.10 -26.42
C LEU A 180 2.78 -9.97 -27.57
N ASP A 181 3.87 -10.73 -27.37
CA ASP A 181 4.42 -11.62 -28.39
C ASP A 181 3.57 -12.90 -28.57
N GLU A 182 2.85 -13.33 -27.54
CA GLU A 182 2.03 -14.55 -27.56
C GLU A 182 0.58 -14.33 -28.02
N VAL A 183 0.03 -13.12 -27.83
CA VAL A 183 -1.40 -12.84 -28.05
C VAL A 183 -1.67 -12.02 -29.30
N HIS A 184 -2.83 -12.24 -29.93
CA HIS A 184 -3.24 -11.46 -31.10
C HIS A 184 -3.62 -10.02 -30.77
N ALA A 185 -4.28 -9.80 -29.63
CA ALA A 185 -4.72 -8.48 -29.17
C ALA A 185 -4.88 -8.45 -27.65
N ILE A 186 -4.57 -7.31 -27.02
CA ILE A 186 -4.81 -7.04 -25.60
C ILE A 186 -5.86 -5.93 -25.49
N VAL A 187 -6.91 -6.16 -24.72
CA VAL A 187 -7.94 -5.15 -24.43
C VAL A 187 -7.85 -4.77 -22.96
N LEU A 188 -7.49 -3.52 -22.67
CA LEU A 188 -7.51 -2.95 -21.33
C LEU A 188 -8.80 -2.14 -21.14
N THR A 189 -9.66 -2.59 -20.23
CA THR A 189 -10.93 -1.93 -19.92
C THR A 189 -10.94 -1.47 -18.46
N GLY A 190 -11.29 -0.21 -18.22
CA GLY A 190 -11.46 0.30 -16.85
C GLY A 190 -12.15 1.66 -16.85
N GLY A 191 -12.92 1.94 -15.79
CA GLY A 191 -13.67 3.19 -15.64
C GLY A 191 -12.81 4.40 -15.28
N THR A 192 -11.57 4.20 -14.83
CA THR A 192 -10.68 5.23 -14.27
C THR A 192 -9.27 5.19 -14.86
N LEU A 193 -9.12 4.71 -16.10
CA LEU A 193 -7.82 4.55 -16.77
C LEU A 193 -7.13 5.86 -17.18
N GLN A 194 -7.80 7.00 -17.04
CA GLN A 194 -7.24 8.31 -17.39
C GLN A 194 -6.29 8.80 -16.27
N PRO A 195 -5.09 9.31 -16.59
CA PRO A 195 -4.52 9.55 -17.92
C PRO A 195 -3.93 8.30 -18.60
N VAL A 196 -4.31 8.07 -19.86
CA VAL A 196 -3.96 6.86 -20.63
C VAL A 196 -2.49 6.84 -20.99
N GLU A 197 -1.88 8.01 -21.20
CA GLU A 197 -0.47 8.18 -21.55
C GLU A 197 0.46 7.60 -20.49
N GLU A 198 0.09 7.69 -19.21
CA GLU A 198 0.87 7.13 -18.11
C GLU A 198 0.84 5.60 -18.17
N THR A 199 -0.35 5.02 -18.34
CA THR A 199 -0.55 3.58 -18.53
C THR A 199 0.22 3.08 -19.75
N ARG A 200 0.13 3.81 -20.87
CA ARG A 200 0.86 3.51 -22.11
C ARG A 200 2.38 3.45 -21.88
N MET A 201 2.95 4.51 -21.32
CA MET A 201 4.39 4.61 -21.08
C MET A 201 4.90 3.53 -20.10
N ARG A 202 4.08 3.11 -19.14
CA ARG A 202 4.47 2.11 -18.14
C ARG A 202 4.38 0.67 -18.63
N LEU A 203 3.33 0.34 -19.36
CA LEU A 203 3.06 -1.03 -19.79
C LEU A 203 3.64 -1.31 -21.16
N PHE A 204 3.67 -0.29 -22.02
CA PHE A 204 3.89 -0.43 -23.45
C PHE A 204 4.85 0.64 -24.01
N PRO A 205 6.01 0.91 -23.38
CA PRO A 205 6.92 1.97 -23.82
C PRO A 205 7.43 1.75 -25.26
N ARG A 206 7.56 0.49 -25.70
CA ARG A 206 8.07 0.11 -27.03
C ARG A 206 7.01 0.17 -28.14
N LEU A 207 5.73 0.20 -27.78
CA LEU A 207 4.64 0.22 -28.76
C LEU A 207 4.46 1.64 -29.31
N LEU A 208 4.49 1.74 -30.63
CA LEU A 208 4.17 2.96 -31.36
C LEU A 208 2.72 3.35 -31.11
N SER A 209 2.44 4.65 -31.01
CA SER A 209 1.11 5.18 -30.71
C SER A 209 0.03 4.75 -31.70
N ASN A 210 0.40 4.44 -32.95
CA ASN A 210 -0.53 3.99 -33.98
C ASN A 210 -1.05 2.55 -33.78
N LYS A 211 -0.42 1.75 -32.92
CA LYS A 211 -0.90 0.40 -32.54
C LYS A 211 -1.80 0.41 -31.31
N ILE A 212 -1.97 1.57 -30.68
CA ILE A 212 -2.71 1.70 -29.42
C ILE A 212 -3.99 2.47 -29.71
N HIS A 213 -5.10 1.75 -29.67
CA HIS A 213 -6.42 2.35 -29.85
C HIS A 213 -7.00 2.68 -28.49
N PHE A 214 -7.28 3.96 -28.27
CA PHE A 214 -8.00 4.42 -27.10
C PHE A 214 -9.45 4.68 -27.45
N PHE A 215 -10.35 4.19 -26.61
CA PHE A 215 -11.78 4.40 -26.74
C PHE A 215 -12.36 4.69 -25.35
N SER A 216 -13.01 5.85 -25.21
CA SER A 216 -13.73 6.24 -24.01
C SER A 216 -15.21 6.39 -24.33
N CYS A 217 -16.06 5.69 -23.59
CA CYS A 217 -17.50 5.95 -23.60
C CYS A 217 -17.81 7.23 -22.81
N ASN A 218 -18.86 7.94 -23.21
CA ASN A 218 -19.41 9.01 -22.40
C ASN A 218 -19.93 8.45 -21.06
N HIS A 219 -19.99 9.33 -20.05
CA HIS A 219 -20.49 8.98 -18.74
C HIS A 219 -21.97 8.56 -18.81
N ILE A 220 -22.34 7.45 -18.18
CA ILE A 220 -23.73 6.95 -18.17
C ILE A 220 -24.61 7.88 -17.34
N VAL A 221 -24.07 8.46 -16.28
CA VAL A 221 -24.79 9.41 -15.44
C VAL A 221 -24.77 10.79 -16.10
N PRO A 222 -25.94 11.43 -16.29
CA PRO A 222 -26.04 12.77 -16.84
C PRO A 222 -25.29 13.83 -16.01
N PRO A 223 -24.73 14.88 -16.63
CA PRO A 223 -24.01 15.95 -15.93
C PRO A 223 -24.82 16.64 -14.82
N GLU A 224 -26.14 16.74 -14.97
CA GLU A 224 -27.06 17.32 -13.98
C GLU A 224 -27.12 16.55 -12.65
N ASN A 225 -26.71 15.28 -12.64
CA ASN A 225 -26.73 14.44 -11.46
C ASN A 225 -25.39 14.44 -10.70
N ILE A 226 -24.36 15.15 -11.20
CA ILE A 226 -23.04 15.21 -10.58
C ILE A 226 -22.54 16.65 -10.53
N LEU A 227 -22.31 17.16 -9.32
CA LEU A 227 -21.80 18.52 -9.10
C LEU A 227 -20.40 18.47 -8.45
N PRO A 228 -19.31 18.52 -9.22
CA PRO A 228 -17.96 18.63 -8.67
C PRO A 228 -17.69 20.06 -8.19
N ILE A 229 -17.25 20.21 -6.94
CA ILE A 229 -16.90 21.52 -6.36
C ILE A 229 -15.53 21.43 -5.71
N SER A 230 -14.64 22.37 -6.05
CA SER A 230 -13.38 22.57 -5.33
C SER A 230 -13.56 23.65 -4.28
N VAL A 231 -13.37 23.28 -3.00
CA VAL A 231 -13.47 24.20 -1.87
C VAL A 231 -12.06 24.54 -1.38
N SER A 232 -11.62 25.76 -1.65
CA SER A 232 -10.27 26.22 -1.27
C SER A 232 -10.22 26.95 0.06
N ARG A 233 -11.37 27.37 0.61
CA ARG A 233 -11.48 28.16 1.85
C ARG A 233 -12.56 27.60 2.76
N GLY A 234 -12.29 27.58 4.05
CA GLY A 234 -13.24 27.21 5.07
C GLY A 234 -14.19 28.34 5.47
N PRO A 235 -15.20 28.04 6.31
CA PRO A 235 -16.24 29.00 6.74
C PRO A 235 -15.72 30.25 7.45
N SER A 236 -14.54 30.20 8.06
CA SER A 236 -13.90 31.30 8.77
C SER A 236 -12.97 32.11 7.87
N GLY A 237 -12.90 31.78 6.57
CA GLY A 237 -12.07 32.46 5.58
C GLY A 237 -10.62 31.96 5.51
N ILE A 238 -10.28 30.92 6.26
CA ILE A 238 -8.95 30.30 6.24
C ILE A 238 -8.81 29.45 4.98
N ASP A 239 -7.69 29.57 4.26
CA ASP A 239 -7.38 28.72 3.11
C ASP A 239 -7.12 27.27 3.57
N PHE A 240 -7.72 26.30 2.89
CA PHE A 240 -7.48 24.89 3.15
C PHE A 240 -6.13 24.46 2.58
N ASP A 241 -5.19 24.18 3.48
CA ASP A 241 -3.93 23.54 3.15
C ASP A 241 -3.83 22.18 3.85
N PHE A 242 -3.94 21.11 3.05
CA PHE A 242 -3.81 19.73 3.50
C PHE A 242 -2.44 19.11 3.16
N SER A 243 -1.41 19.93 2.92
CA SER A 243 -0.03 19.47 2.81
C SER A 243 0.44 18.77 4.10
N TYR A 244 1.49 17.96 4.01
CA TYR A 244 1.96 17.17 5.16
C TYR A 244 2.32 18.04 6.37
N SER A 245 2.91 19.21 6.12
CA SER A 245 3.37 20.17 7.12
C SER A 245 2.23 20.90 7.82
N SER A 246 1.14 21.23 7.12
CA SER A 246 0.03 22.04 7.65
C SER A 246 -1.18 21.23 8.16
N ARG A 247 -1.44 20.05 7.57
CA ARG A 247 -2.73 19.33 7.71
C ARG A 247 -3.06 18.92 9.15
N SER A 248 -2.04 18.72 9.97
CA SER A 248 -2.19 18.32 11.39
C SER A 248 -2.22 19.51 12.35
N SER A 249 -2.19 20.75 11.84
CA SER A 249 -2.36 21.92 12.69
C SER A 249 -3.78 21.98 13.26
N PRO A 250 -3.96 22.41 14.53
CA PRO A 250 -5.30 22.52 15.13
C PRO A 250 -6.24 23.41 14.31
N SER A 251 -5.72 24.51 13.75
CA SER A 251 -6.49 25.43 12.92
C SER A 251 -7.09 24.77 11.68
N MET A 252 -6.34 23.93 10.96
CA MET A 252 -6.84 23.23 9.77
C MET A 252 -7.89 22.18 10.16
N MET A 253 -7.65 21.43 11.23
CA MET A 253 -8.58 20.40 11.69
C MET A 253 -9.89 21.00 12.15
N ASP A 254 -9.86 22.10 12.93
CA ASP A 254 -11.06 22.79 13.37
C ASP A 254 -11.82 23.42 12.19
N GLU A 255 -11.11 23.99 11.21
CA GLU A 255 -11.72 24.58 10.03
C GLU A 255 -12.42 23.54 9.15
N LEU A 256 -11.81 22.36 8.97
CA LEU A 256 -12.44 21.22 8.31
C LEU A 256 -13.69 20.75 9.08
N GLY A 257 -13.60 20.72 10.41
CA GLY A 257 -14.72 20.37 11.27
C GLY A 257 -15.90 21.34 11.13
N ARG A 258 -15.65 22.65 11.08
CA ARG A 258 -16.68 23.68 10.82
C ARG A 258 -17.32 23.51 9.45
N PHE A 259 -16.51 23.23 8.43
CA PHE A 259 -17.00 22.94 7.08
C PHE A 259 -17.94 21.72 7.07
N LEU A 260 -17.56 20.64 7.74
CA LEU A 260 -18.41 19.45 7.84
C LEU A 260 -19.69 19.72 8.65
N CYS A 261 -19.65 20.52 9.72
CA CYS A 261 -20.87 20.91 10.45
C CYS A 261 -21.91 21.59 9.52
N ASN A 262 -21.45 22.43 8.58
CA ASN A 262 -22.34 23.04 7.60
C ASN A 262 -22.86 22.00 6.59
N LEU A 263 -21.99 21.13 6.08
CA LEU A 263 -22.39 20.08 5.13
C LEU A 263 -23.40 19.10 5.70
N VAL A 264 -23.20 18.59 6.92
CA VAL A 264 -24.11 17.62 7.57
C VAL A 264 -25.50 18.21 7.85
N THR A 265 -25.62 19.54 7.82
CA THR A 265 -26.90 20.24 8.02
C THR A 265 -27.71 20.32 6.73
N VAL A 266 -27.05 20.38 5.57
CA VAL A 266 -27.67 20.60 4.25
C VAL A 266 -27.84 19.30 3.47
N VAL A 267 -26.86 18.40 3.53
CA VAL A 267 -26.87 17.16 2.75
C VAL A 267 -27.74 16.10 3.44
N PRO A 268 -28.77 15.56 2.76
CA PRO A 268 -29.58 14.48 3.32
C PRO A 268 -28.81 13.14 3.36
N GLU A 269 -29.28 12.18 4.14
CA GLU A 269 -28.81 10.78 4.08
C GLU A 269 -27.29 10.64 4.32
N GLY A 270 -26.56 9.97 3.41
CA GLY A 270 -25.16 9.61 3.56
C GLY A 270 -24.16 10.65 3.03
N ILE A 271 -23.16 10.96 3.86
CA ILE A 271 -21.93 11.67 3.48
C ILE A 271 -20.75 10.74 3.69
N VAL A 272 -19.85 10.64 2.72
CA VAL A 272 -18.59 9.89 2.86
C VAL A 272 -17.43 10.87 2.79
N CYS A 273 -16.60 10.92 3.82
CA CYS A 273 -15.46 11.82 3.95
C CYS A 273 -14.17 11.01 3.91
N PHE A 274 -13.39 11.17 2.85
CA PHE A 274 -12.15 10.44 2.62
C PHE A 274 -10.94 11.22 3.11
N PHE A 275 -10.13 10.59 3.94
CA PHE A 275 -8.84 11.08 4.42
C PHE A 275 -7.67 10.38 3.74
N SER A 276 -6.50 11.03 3.74
CA SER A 276 -5.28 10.48 3.12
C SER A 276 -4.68 9.25 3.83
N SER A 277 -4.97 9.05 5.12
CA SER A 277 -4.47 7.90 5.89
C SER A 277 -5.28 7.65 7.17
N PHE A 278 -5.26 6.41 7.68
CA PHE A 278 -5.87 6.07 8.98
C PHE A 278 -5.27 6.83 10.16
N GLU A 279 -3.98 7.18 10.09
CA GLU A 279 -3.34 7.96 11.15
C GLU A 279 -3.85 9.40 11.16
N TYR A 280 -4.01 10.00 9.98
CA TYR A 280 -4.53 11.36 9.88
C TYR A 280 -6.00 11.44 10.29
N GLU A 281 -6.83 10.51 9.80
CA GLU A 281 -8.23 10.39 10.22
C GLU A 281 -8.35 10.29 11.75
N ARG A 282 -7.53 9.45 12.40
CA ARG A 282 -7.53 9.30 13.85
C ARG A 282 -7.17 10.61 14.57
N LYS A 283 -6.13 11.33 14.12
CA LYS A 283 -5.73 12.62 14.70
C LYS A 283 -6.85 13.65 14.59
N VAL A 284 -7.48 13.74 13.42
CA VAL A 284 -8.62 14.64 13.18
C VAL A 284 -9.82 14.28 14.06
N TYR A 285 -10.15 12.99 14.15
CA TYR A 285 -11.25 12.50 14.98
C TYR A 285 -11.02 12.82 16.47
N GLU A 286 -9.82 12.60 16.98
CA GLU A 286 -9.44 12.93 18.36
C GLU A 286 -9.50 14.44 18.63
N ALA A 287 -9.03 15.26 17.68
CA ALA A 287 -9.12 16.71 17.77
C ALA A 287 -10.57 17.21 17.82
N TRP A 288 -11.43 16.69 16.94
CA TRP A 288 -12.86 17.04 16.91
C TRP A 288 -13.61 16.56 18.15
N ARG A 289 -13.17 15.45 18.74
CA ARG A 289 -13.70 14.98 20.03
C ARG A 289 -13.35 15.97 21.13
N ALA A 290 -12.09 16.42 21.19
CA ALA A 290 -11.63 17.36 22.21
C ALA A 290 -12.27 18.75 22.07
N SER A 291 -12.53 19.22 20.84
CA SER A 291 -13.14 20.53 20.58
C SER A 291 -14.68 20.54 20.58
N GLY A 292 -15.32 19.38 20.79
CA GLY A 292 -16.79 19.24 20.80
C GLY A 292 -17.45 19.34 19.42
N ILE A 293 -16.66 19.30 18.33
CA ILE A 293 -17.18 19.32 16.95
C ILE A 293 -17.94 18.02 16.65
N LEU A 294 -17.44 16.87 17.13
CA LEU A 294 -18.14 15.59 16.93
C LEU A 294 -19.55 15.61 17.49
N GLU A 295 -19.76 16.20 18.66
CA GLU A 295 -21.08 16.30 19.29
C GLU A 295 -22.05 17.13 18.43
N LYS A 296 -21.55 18.21 17.80
CA LYS A 296 -22.35 19.03 16.88
C LYS A 296 -22.74 18.24 15.62
N ILE A 297 -21.83 17.43 15.09
CA ILE A 297 -22.12 16.56 13.94
C ILE A 297 -23.12 15.47 14.33
N CYS A 298 -22.92 14.82 15.49
CA CYS A 298 -23.78 13.74 16.00
C CYS A 298 -25.23 14.18 16.24
N LYS A 299 -25.48 15.48 16.49
CA LYS A 299 -26.85 16.03 16.56
C LYS A 299 -27.61 15.94 15.23
N ARG A 300 -26.92 15.81 14.10
CA ARG A 300 -27.51 15.79 12.75
C ARG A 300 -27.31 14.46 12.04
N LYS A 301 -26.15 13.82 12.20
CA LYS A 301 -25.82 12.55 11.53
C LYS A 301 -25.03 11.62 12.43
N LYS A 302 -25.29 10.31 12.35
CA LYS A 302 -24.50 9.29 13.04
C LYS A 302 -23.14 9.12 12.36
N ILE A 303 -22.07 9.08 13.14
CA ILE A 303 -20.70 8.98 12.62
C ILE A 303 -20.24 7.52 12.62
N PHE A 304 -19.69 7.08 11.50
CA PHE A 304 -19.04 5.79 11.30
C PHE A 304 -17.60 6.01 10.87
N ARG A 305 -16.72 5.07 11.23
CA ARG A 305 -15.29 5.12 10.90
C ARG A 305 -14.87 3.81 10.26
N GLU A 306 -14.00 3.90 9.27
CA GLU A 306 -13.40 2.72 8.66
C GLU A 306 -12.46 2.01 9.66
N PRO A 307 -12.72 0.75 10.02
CA PRO A 307 -11.82 -0.01 10.87
C PRO A 307 -10.54 -0.38 10.11
N LYS A 308 -9.41 -0.49 10.83
CA LYS A 308 -8.15 -1.00 10.26
C LYS A 308 -8.21 -2.50 9.95
N SER A 309 -9.04 -3.25 10.70
CA SER A 309 -9.21 -4.69 10.48
C SER A 309 -10.24 -4.95 9.39
N ASN A 310 -9.90 -5.84 8.48
CA ASN A 310 -10.78 -6.23 7.37
C ASN A 310 -12.02 -7.02 7.82
N THR A 311 -12.00 -7.60 9.02
CA THR A 311 -13.11 -8.40 9.56
C THR A 311 -14.31 -7.54 9.93
N ASP A 312 -14.07 -6.35 10.47
CA ASP A 312 -15.11 -5.58 11.16
C ASP A 312 -15.83 -4.62 10.20
N ILE A 313 -15.27 -4.43 9.01
CA ILE A 313 -15.75 -3.42 8.06
C ILE A 313 -17.14 -3.74 7.51
N GLU A 314 -17.44 -5.03 7.31
CA GLU A 314 -18.72 -5.48 6.75
C GLU A 314 -19.87 -5.19 7.72
N ASP A 315 -19.63 -5.38 9.02
CA ASP A 315 -20.59 -5.05 10.08
C ASP A 315 -20.82 -3.54 10.18
N VAL A 316 -19.75 -2.74 10.13
CA VAL A 316 -19.85 -1.26 10.17
C VAL A 316 -20.62 -0.72 8.96
N LEU A 317 -20.37 -1.27 7.76
CA LEU A 317 -21.08 -0.87 6.54
C LEU A 317 -22.55 -1.29 6.55
N LYS A 318 -22.85 -2.47 7.12
CA LYS A 318 -24.22 -2.92 7.32
C LYS A 318 -24.97 -1.96 8.25
N GLU A 319 -24.36 -1.58 9.38
CA GLU A 319 -24.95 -0.62 10.31
C GLU A 319 -25.12 0.78 9.69
N TYR A 320 -24.15 1.21 8.88
CA TYR A 320 -24.25 2.44 8.09
C TYR A 320 -25.46 2.42 7.14
N LYS A 321 -25.61 1.33 6.37
CA LYS A 321 -26.75 1.11 5.46
C LYS A 321 -28.08 1.14 6.19
N GLU A 322 -28.19 0.41 7.30
CA GLU A 322 -29.41 0.36 8.11
C GLU A 322 -29.77 1.73 8.68
N THR A 323 -28.77 2.54 9.05
CA THR A 323 -29.00 3.90 9.54
C THR A 323 -29.59 4.80 8.46
N ILE A 324 -29.09 4.70 7.22
CA ILE A 324 -29.60 5.49 6.10
C ILE A 324 -31.03 5.08 5.72
N LEU A 325 -31.30 3.77 5.62
CA LEU A 325 -32.63 3.25 5.29
C LEU A 325 -33.69 3.61 6.34
N LYS A 326 -33.31 3.69 7.62
CA LYS A 326 -34.21 4.17 8.68
C LYS A 326 -34.59 5.64 8.48
N CYS A 327 -33.64 6.46 8.03
CA CYS A 327 -33.90 7.88 7.77
C CYS A 327 -34.74 8.13 6.53
N GLU A 328 -34.64 7.28 5.50
CA GLU A 328 -35.49 7.37 4.29
C GLU A 328 -36.98 7.16 4.63
N ASN A 329 -37.27 6.31 5.61
CA ASN A 329 -38.63 5.99 6.06
C ASN A 329 -39.15 6.89 7.19
N ALA A 330 -38.30 7.76 7.76
CA ALA A 330 -38.68 8.67 8.84
C ALA A 330 -39.27 9.97 8.28
N SER A 331 -40.33 10.47 8.90
CA SER A 331 -40.89 11.79 8.58
C SER A 331 -39.85 12.89 8.86
N ARG A 332 -39.84 13.95 8.04
CA ARG A 332 -38.91 15.10 8.17
C ARG A 332 -39.01 15.85 9.52
N ASP A 333 -40.03 15.54 10.32
CA ASP A 333 -40.29 16.17 11.62
C ASP A 333 -39.76 15.36 12.83
N ASP A 334 -39.11 14.21 12.62
CA ASP A 334 -38.52 13.42 13.70
C ASP A 334 -37.19 14.05 14.16
N PRO A 335 -37.01 14.46 15.44
CA PRO A 335 -35.81 15.17 15.92
C PRO A 335 -34.53 14.33 15.98
N GLY A 336 -34.54 13.10 15.44
CA GLY A 336 -33.38 12.20 15.38
C GLY A 336 -32.34 12.59 14.31
N PRO A 337 -31.15 11.98 14.33
CA PRO A 337 -30.14 12.19 13.30
C PRO A 337 -30.66 11.73 11.93
N HIS A 338 -30.72 12.65 10.96
CA HIS A 338 -31.11 12.38 9.58
C HIS A 338 -29.89 11.97 8.75
N GLY A 339 -29.56 10.69 8.81
CA GLY A 339 -28.54 10.05 8.01
C GLY A 339 -27.22 9.85 8.75
N ALA A 340 -26.16 9.64 7.97
CA ALA A 340 -24.88 9.18 8.49
C ALA A 340 -23.69 9.85 7.80
N LEU A 341 -22.60 10.03 8.54
CA LEU A 341 -21.31 10.47 8.07
C LEU A 341 -20.32 9.32 8.21
N PHE A 342 -19.71 8.89 7.11
CA PHE A 342 -18.71 7.83 7.10
C PHE A 342 -17.32 8.42 6.88
N LEU A 343 -16.43 8.29 7.87
CA LEU A 343 -15.03 8.67 7.76
C LEU A 343 -14.22 7.50 7.19
N ALA A 344 -13.81 7.62 5.93
CA ALA A 344 -13.09 6.61 5.17
C ALA A 344 -11.67 7.06 4.84
N VAL A 345 -10.85 6.12 4.37
CA VAL A 345 -9.46 6.38 3.96
C VAL A 345 -9.29 6.06 2.49
N VAL A 346 -8.60 6.93 1.76
CA VAL A 346 -8.23 6.66 0.36
C VAL A 346 -7.24 5.50 0.30
N GLY A 347 -7.50 4.52 -0.56
CA GLY A 347 -6.77 3.25 -0.59
C GLY A 347 -7.20 2.25 0.49
N GLY A 348 -8.22 2.60 1.29
CA GLY A 348 -8.93 1.68 2.16
C GLY A 348 -9.93 0.81 1.38
N LYS A 349 -10.48 -0.21 2.04
CA LYS A 349 -11.41 -1.17 1.42
C LYS A 349 -12.70 -0.48 0.95
N VAL A 350 -13.12 0.59 1.64
CA VAL A 350 -14.26 1.40 1.22
C VAL A 350 -14.03 2.12 -0.11
N SER A 351 -12.80 2.52 -0.42
CA SER A 351 -12.48 3.28 -1.63
C SER A 351 -12.31 2.43 -2.89
N GLU A 352 -12.01 1.13 -2.77
CA GLU A 352 -11.71 0.26 -3.91
C GLU A 352 -12.83 -0.74 -4.25
N GLY A 353 -13.58 -1.22 -3.25
CA GLY A 353 -14.41 -2.43 -3.42
C GLY A 353 -15.91 -2.26 -3.16
N ILE A 354 -16.38 -1.04 -2.84
CA ILE A 354 -17.75 -0.83 -2.36
C ILE A 354 -18.51 0.08 -3.31
N ASN A 355 -19.64 -0.43 -3.80
CA ASN A 355 -20.58 0.39 -4.55
C ASN A 355 -21.60 1.01 -3.59
N PHE A 356 -21.62 2.34 -3.51
CA PHE A 356 -22.61 3.06 -2.74
C PHE A 356 -23.92 3.12 -3.53
N SER A 357 -24.97 2.49 -3.02
CA SER A 357 -26.31 2.62 -3.60
C SER A 357 -26.86 4.04 -3.38
N ASP A 358 -27.98 4.36 -4.01
CA ASP A 358 -28.62 5.66 -3.84
C ASP A 358 -28.86 5.95 -2.34
N GLY A 359 -28.64 7.20 -1.95
CA GLY A 359 -28.67 7.67 -0.58
C GLY A 359 -27.44 7.39 0.29
N MET A 360 -26.63 6.36 -0.02
CA MET A 360 -25.42 6.05 0.75
C MET A 360 -24.27 7.04 0.58
N GLY A 361 -24.25 7.78 -0.53
CA GLY A 361 -23.17 8.70 -0.87
C GLY A 361 -23.69 9.91 -1.61
N ARG A 362 -24.69 10.61 -1.04
CA ARG A 362 -25.24 11.85 -1.63
C ARG A 362 -24.19 12.95 -1.75
N CYS A 363 -23.21 12.96 -0.84
CA CYS A 363 -22.04 13.83 -0.92
C CYS A 363 -20.78 13.02 -0.60
N ILE A 364 -19.78 13.14 -1.48
CA ILE A 364 -18.44 12.62 -1.27
C ILE A 364 -17.51 13.81 -1.02
N VAL A 365 -16.83 13.80 0.12
CA VAL A 365 -15.87 14.82 0.52
C VAL A 365 -14.48 14.21 0.45
N MET A 366 -13.60 14.79 -0.38
CA MET A 366 -12.19 14.41 -0.43
C MET A 366 -11.37 15.43 0.37
N VAL A 367 -10.79 15.00 1.49
CA VAL A 367 -9.98 15.87 2.35
C VAL A 367 -8.55 15.95 1.80
N GLY A 368 -8.29 17.02 1.06
CA GLY A 368 -7.04 17.20 0.35
C GLY A 368 -6.87 16.21 -0.80
N LEU A 369 -5.65 16.15 -1.33
CA LEU A 369 -5.28 15.19 -2.37
C LEU A 369 -4.48 14.05 -1.72
N PRO A 370 -4.77 12.78 -2.05
CA PRO A 370 -4.08 11.62 -1.50
C PRO A 370 -2.70 11.47 -2.14
N TYR A 371 -1.78 12.38 -1.80
CA TYR A 371 -0.42 12.27 -2.27
C TYR A 371 0.34 11.19 -1.50
N PRO A 372 1.11 10.33 -2.20
CA PRO A 372 2.02 9.42 -1.54
C PRO A 372 3.07 10.22 -0.75
N SER A 373 3.60 9.62 0.31
CA SER A 373 4.61 10.29 1.14
C SER A 373 5.85 10.61 0.29
N PRO A 374 6.42 11.82 0.38
CA PRO A 374 7.68 12.14 -0.29
C PRO A 374 8.85 11.33 0.26
N SER A 375 8.74 10.77 1.48
CA SER A 375 9.72 9.86 2.06
C SER A 375 9.59 8.41 1.56
N ASP A 376 8.60 8.10 0.72
CA ASP A 376 8.44 6.76 0.17
C ASP A 376 9.56 6.45 -0.83
N VAL A 377 10.45 5.54 -0.43
CA VAL A 377 11.59 5.11 -1.26
C VAL A 377 11.15 4.45 -2.55
N GLU A 378 10.03 3.72 -2.55
CA GLU A 378 9.49 3.10 -3.76
C GLU A 378 9.08 4.17 -4.78
N LEU A 379 8.40 5.22 -4.32
CA LEU A 379 8.05 6.36 -5.16
C LEU A 379 9.29 7.06 -5.69
N MET A 380 10.29 7.30 -4.83
CA MET A 380 11.54 7.94 -5.24
C MET A 380 12.27 7.13 -6.32
N GLU A 381 12.40 5.82 -6.16
CA GLU A 381 13.02 4.95 -7.16
C GLU A 381 12.24 4.89 -8.47
N ARG A 382 10.90 4.86 -8.40
CA ARG A 382 10.06 4.97 -9.58
C ARG A 382 10.28 6.29 -10.31
N ILE A 383 10.29 7.41 -9.60
CA ILE A 383 10.52 8.72 -10.21
C ILE A 383 11.91 8.77 -10.86
N LYS A 384 12.96 8.26 -10.20
CA LYS A 384 14.31 8.15 -10.79
C LYS A 384 14.31 7.33 -12.07
N TYR A 385 13.58 6.21 -12.10
CA TYR A 385 13.46 5.36 -13.28
C TYR A 385 12.74 6.06 -14.44
N ILE A 386 11.62 6.71 -14.15
CA ILE A 386 10.86 7.50 -15.14
C ILE A 386 11.70 8.65 -15.68
N ASP A 387 12.45 9.34 -14.82
CA ASP A 387 13.33 10.44 -15.24
C ASP A 387 14.42 9.92 -16.21
N LYS A 388 14.99 8.73 -15.98
CA LYS A 388 15.94 8.08 -16.90
C LYS A 388 15.35 7.73 -18.26
N ILE A 389 14.11 7.24 -18.33
CA ILE A 389 13.45 6.90 -19.61
C ILE A 389 13.23 8.13 -20.48
N ASN A 390 12.99 9.29 -19.85
CA ASN A 390 12.66 10.53 -20.55
C ASN A 390 13.89 11.39 -20.90
N GLU A 391 15.11 10.97 -20.53
CA GLU A 391 16.32 11.63 -21.03
C GLU A 391 16.50 11.29 -22.51
N PRO A 392 16.56 12.29 -23.42
CA PRO A 392 16.87 12.02 -24.82
C PRO A 392 18.27 11.41 -24.90
N PRO A 393 18.50 10.39 -25.75
CA PRO A 393 19.82 9.78 -25.88
C PRO A 393 20.83 10.86 -26.26
N SER A 394 21.92 10.96 -25.49
CA SER A 394 23.02 11.91 -25.64
C SER A 394 23.93 11.61 -26.83
N HIS A 395 23.36 11.16 -27.95
CA HIS A 395 24.02 11.12 -29.25
C HIS A 395 23.04 11.55 -30.34
N SER A 396 23.35 12.72 -30.91
CA SER A 396 22.91 13.27 -32.20
C SER A 396 22.08 12.33 -33.09
N PHE A 397 20.81 12.64 -33.31
CA PHE A 397 20.26 13.22 -34.55
C PHE A 397 18.72 13.32 -34.42
N ALA A 398 18.19 14.43 -34.94
CA ALA A 398 16.78 14.86 -35.00
C ALA A 398 16.17 15.49 -33.74
N LYS A 399 15.79 16.77 -33.91
CA LYS A 399 15.04 17.61 -32.95
C LYS A 399 13.81 16.86 -32.43
N PRO A 400 13.46 16.98 -31.13
CA PRO A 400 12.18 16.51 -30.66
C PRO A 400 11.08 17.36 -31.30
N LEU A 401 10.08 16.70 -31.87
CA LEU A 401 8.86 17.32 -32.38
C LEU A 401 8.02 17.81 -31.19
N SER A 402 8.47 18.87 -30.54
CA SER A 402 7.85 19.49 -29.36
C SER A 402 6.70 20.43 -29.76
N ASN A 403 5.81 20.00 -30.65
CA ASN A 403 4.62 20.76 -31.05
C ASN A 403 3.54 19.81 -31.60
N MET A 404 2.90 19.04 -30.71
CA MET A 404 1.47 18.77 -30.90
C MET A 404 0.76 19.31 -29.67
N VAL A 405 0.27 20.53 -29.85
CA VAL A 405 -0.77 21.15 -29.04
C VAL A 405 -1.98 20.21 -29.10
N TYR A 406 -2.20 19.43 -28.05
CA TYR A 406 -3.52 18.89 -27.79
C TYR A 406 -4.31 20.01 -27.14
N GLU A 407 -5.08 20.72 -27.97
CA GLU A 407 -6.27 21.44 -27.53
C GLU A 407 -7.22 20.42 -26.91
N ASN A 408 -7.16 20.27 -25.59
CA ASN A 408 -8.32 20.02 -24.75
C ASN A 408 -7.96 20.32 -23.29
N ASN A 409 -8.86 21.04 -22.63
CA ASN A 409 -8.67 21.71 -21.36
C ASN A 409 -8.16 20.81 -20.20
N SER A 410 -7.24 21.40 -19.43
CA SER A 410 -6.93 21.20 -18.00
C SER A 410 -6.37 19.88 -17.43
N THR A 411 -6.12 18.82 -18.21
CA THR A 411 -5.46 17.62 -17.64
C THR A 411 -3.96 17.64 -17.87
N LYS A 412 -3.21 18.10 -16.86
CA LYS A 412 -1.75 17.93 -16.79
C LYS A 412 -1.42 16.43 -16.90
N SER A 413 -0.41 16.07 -17.69
CA SER A 413 0.03 14.66 -17.78
C SER A 413 0.26 14.07 -16.39
N GLY A 414 -0.13 12.82 -16.15
CA GLY A 414 -0.01 12.18 -14.82
C GLY A 414 1.41 12.23 -14.24
N PHE A 415 2.43 12.26 -15.10
CA PHE A 415 3.82 12.48 -14.69
C PHE A 415 4.14 13.91 -14.27
N TYR A 416 3.48 14.94 -14.83
CA TYR A 416 3.60 16.29 -14.28
C TYR A 416 3.10 16.30 -12.84
N VAL A 417 2.00 15.59 -12.53
CA VAL A 417 1.50 15.45 -11.15
C VAL A 417 2.58 14.78 -10.28
N LEU A 418 3.09 13.62 -10.67
CA LEU A 418 4.15 12.91 -9.93
C LEU A 418 5.46 13.71 -9.78
N ARG A 419 5.85 14.51 -10.80
CA ARG A 419 6.99 15.43 -10.71
C ARG A 419 6.71 16.62 -9.80
N SER A 420 5.50 17.16 -9.83
CA SER A 420 5.08 18.26 -8.95
C SER A 420 4.97 17.82 -7.48
N CYS A 421 4.73 16.54 -7.22
CA CYS A 421 4.79 15.96 -5.88
C CYS A 421 6.18 16.04 -5.23
N LYS A 422 7.29 16.20 -5.98
CA LYS A 422 8.64 16.39 -5.39
C LYS A 422 8.70 17.58 -4.43
N HIS A 423 7.81 18.57 -4.56
CA HIS A 423 7.88 19.82 -3.80
C HIS A 423 6.61 20.12 -2.98
N GLN A 424 5.49 19.44 -3.25
CA GLN A 424 4.19 19.71 -2.59
C GLN A 424 3.99 18.96 -1.26
N GLY A 425 4.96 18.17 -0.83
CA GLY A 425 4.94 17.44 0.46
C GLY A 425 5.98 17.90 1.49
N LYS A 426 6.64 19.05 1.28
CA LYS A 426 7.60 19.61 2.24
C LYS A 426 6.92 20.46 3.31
#